data_AF-A0A2P8HJQ3-F1
#
_entry.id   AF-A0A2P8HJQ3-F1
#
_cell.length_a   1.000
_cell.length_b   1.000
_cell.length_c   1.000
_cell.angle_alpha   90.00
_cell.angle_beta   90.00
_cell.angle_gamma   90.00
#
_symmetry.space_group_name_H-M   'P 1'
#
loop_
_entity.id
_entity.type
_entity.pdbx_description
1 polymer ?
#
loop_
_entity_poly.entity_id
_entity_poly.type
_entity_poly.pdbx_seq_one_letter_code
_entity_poly.pdbx_strand_id
1 'polypeptide(L)'
;MDQLKLKLQEYYQRYQQMDQRVKPGKEEPGFEDVLDMENDILSQFGLPTSRRFVQILHDFVHHGHVSDQLLDFVSKKLRSAARKYLLAPVMSDIDLLESAREQKRSPYDVLPELGYPAQEYALFLIGELYYRRNMAAADILDELKKMQHFDSWNDLMLLSKIHNHSTHELYAKLKKEELRFVDDFIQYTRRQDPERLVNKRATPTEEGYTPNYKTITKVQVEDIIFDEQTTPSLFGKIKSGRGYTRITISLEFSELNQILMSSDELGVEISNHIKKRLGNPSAEKPTVVDIRAEFGDVLKLDNCYLEVYKPQHREGTKWVEDKDNFYFVDKILTKKEFEKRTKDAEVKRKIEECLELIGGSYVYYQRLRRLGITDEEAKLRAGLQDELLFKLSYFLNKVKE
;
A
#
# COMPACT_ATOMS: atom_id res chain seq x y z
N MET A 1 -32.95 -6.83 32.89
CA MET A 1 -31.80 -7.27 32.08
C MET A 1 -30.57 -6.61 32.66
N ASP A 2 -29.56 -7.38 33.05
CA ASP A 2 -28.31 -6.83 33.60
C ASP A 2 -27.71 -5.84 32.61
N GLN A 3 -27.38 -4.61 33.05
CA GLN A 3 -26.74 -3.59 32.21
C GLN A 3 -25.49 -4.13 31.48
N LEU A 4 -24.79 -5.08 32.10
CA LEU A 4 -23.65 -5.79 31.53
C LEU A 4 -24.01 -6.68 30.34
N LYS A 5 -25.14 -7.41 30.41
CA LYS A 5 -25.60 -8.26 29.30
C LYS A 5 -25.98 -7.42 28.09
N LEU A 6 -26.57 -6.25 28.33
CA LEU A 6 -26.90 -5.29 27.29
C LEU A 6 -25.63 -4.74 26.60
N LYS A 7 -24.59 -4.38 27.36
CA LYS A 7 -23.30 -3.92 26.81
C LYS A 7 -22.57 -5.00 26.01
N LEU A 8 -22.55 -6.25 26.48
CA LEU A 8 -21.96 -7.37 25.73
C LEU A 8 -22.72 -7.66 24.44
N GLN A 9 -24.05 -7.51 24.45
CA GLN A 9 -24.88 -7.67 23.27
C GLN A 9 -24.66 -6.53 22.25
N GLU A 10 -24.52 -5.29 22.73
CA GLU A 10 -24.20 -4.13 21.89
C GLU A 10 -22.80 -4.26 21.25
N TYR A 11 -21.80 -4.67 22.04
CA TYR A 11 -20.45 -4.96 21.57
C TYR A 11 -20.45 -6.02 20.46
N TYR A 12 -21.17 -7.14 20.64
CA TYR A 12 -21.31 -8.18 19.62
C TYR A 12 -21.95 -7.65 18.32
N GLN A 13 -23.02 -6.86 18.43
CA GLN A 13 -23.72 -6.31 17.27
C GLN A 13 -22.84 -5.35 16.46
N ARG A 14 -22.09 -4.48 17.12
CA ARG A 14 -21.20 -3.51 16.45
C ARG A 14 -20.02 -4.21 15.78
N TYR A 15 -19.43 -5.22 16.41
CA TYR A 15 -18.33 -5.98 15.83
C TYR A 15 -18.77 -6.78 14.59
N GLN A 16 -19.96 -7.38 14.60
CA GLN A 16 -20.55 -8.05 13.43
C GLN A 16 -20.85 -7.08 12.27
N GLN A 17 -21.23 -5.83 12.57
CA GLN A 17 -21.43 -4.80 11.55
C GLN A 17 -20.11 -4.32 10.92
N MET A 18 -19.00 -4.36 11.66
CA MET A 18 -17.67 -4.06 11.13
C MET A 18 -17.19 -5.17 10.19
N ASP A 19 -17.33 -6.44 10.57
CA ASP A 19 -16.90 -7.59 9.75
C ASP A 19 -17.67 -7.65 8.40
N GLN A 20 -18.93 -7.18 8.37
CA GLN A 20 -19.72 -7.05 7.13
C GLN A 20 -19.36 -5.82 6.27
N ARG A 21 -18.65 -4.82 6.83
CA ARG A 21 -18.28 -3.57 6.13
C ARG A 21 -16.85 -3.55 5.61
N VAL A 22 -16.06 -4.62 5.78
CA VAL A 22 -14.71 -4.75 5.23
C VAL A 22 -14.76 -4.89 3.69
N LYS A 23 -14.99 -3.77 3.00
CA LYS A 23 -14.47 -3.53 1.66
C LYS A 23 -13.17 -2.75 1.83
N PRO A 24 -12.06 -3.18 1.18
CA PRO A 24 -10.76 -2.56 1.38
C PRO A 24 -10.78 -1.13 0.81
N GLY A 25 -10.36 -0.14 1.60
CA GLY A 25 -10.00 1.19 1.08
C GLY A 25 -10.67 2.42 1.69
N LYS A 26 -11.30 2.35 2.88
CA LYS A 26 -11.68 3.57 3.62
C LYS A 26 -11.22 3.49 5.06
N GLU A 27 -10.51 4.52 5.51
CA GLU A 27 -10.18 4.74 6.93
C GLU A 27 -11.44 4.54 7.79
N GLU A 28 -11.36 3.67 8.79
CA GLU A 28 -12.52 3.13 9.53
C GLU A 28 -12.97 4.09 10.65
N PRO A 29 -14.12 4.78 10.53
CA PRO A 29 -14.63 5.69 11.57
C PRO A 29 -15.34 4.93 12.71
N GLY A 30 -14.94 3.68 13.01
CA GLY A 30 -15.65 2.81 13.96
C GLY A 30 -14.77 1.88 14.79
N PHE A 31 -13.46 1.85 14.53
CA PHE A 31 -12.52 1.04 15.32
C PHE A 31 -12.31 1.62 16.73
N GLU A 32 -12.29 2.96 16.84
CA GLU A 32 -12.18 3.69 18.12
C GLU A 32 -13.36 3.38 19.05
N ASP A 33 -14.59 3.39 18.53
CA ASP A 33 -15.81 3.05 19.28
C ASP A 33 -15.77 1.63 19.87
N VAL A 34 -15.17 0.67 19.15
CA VAL A 34 -15.05 -0.72 19.62
C VAL A 34 -14.02 -0.84 20.73
N LEU A 35 -12.89 -0.15 20.60
CA LEU A 35 -11.85 -0.10 21.63
C LEU A 35 -12.36 0.56 22.92
N ASP A 36 -13.14 1.62 22.81
CA ASP A 36 -13.76 2.30 23.96
C ASP A 36 -14.75 1.37 24.68
N MET A 37 -15.54 0.59 23.95
CA MET A 37 -16.44 -0.41 24.54
C MET A 37 -15.68 -1.55 25.24
N GLU A 38 -14.56 -2.02 24.69
CA GLU A 38 -13.71 -3.02 25.34
C GLU A 38 -13.17 -2.49 26.67
N ASN A 39 -12.71 -1.24 26.69
CA ASN A 39 -12.26 -0.56 27.90
C ASN A 39 -13.39 -0.42 28.94
N ASP A 40 -14.58 -0.02 28.49
CA ASP A 40 -15.78 0.11 29.31
C ASP A 40 -16.24 -1.21 29.95
N ILE A 41 -16.15 -2.31 29.21
CA ILE A 41 -16.56 -3.64 29.68
C ILE A 41 -15.53 -4.17 30.68
N LEU A 42 -14.24 -4.05 30.39
CA LEU A 42 -13.18 -4.57 31.25
C LEU A 42 -13.03 -3.75 32.55
N SER A 43 -13.17 -2.43 32.48
CA SER A 43 -13.12 -1.54 33.64
C SER A 43 -14.22 -1.84 34.68
N GLN A 44 -15.42 -2.26 34.25
CA GLN A 44 -16.49 -2.71 35.16
C GLN A 44 -16.10 -3.92 36.03
N PHE A 45 -15.13 -4.72 35.58
CA PHE A 45 -14.59 -5.84 36.34
C PHE A 45 -13.28 -5.51 37.06
N GLY A 46 -12.78 -4.27 36.96
CA GLY A 46 -11.46 -3.88 37.45
C GLY A 46 -10.31 -4.54 36.68
N LEU A 47 -10.55 -4.91 35.42
CA LEU A 47 -9.56 -5.51 34.55
C LEU A 47 -8.95 -4.45 33.62
N PRO A 48 -7.62 -4.45 33.42
CA PRO A 48 -6.99 -3.58 32.43
C PRO A 48 -7.28 -4.09 31.01
N THR A 49 -7.16 -3.22 30.00
CA THR A 49 -7.30 -3.55 28.57
C THR A 49 -6.10 -4.31 28.00
N SER A 50 -5.60 -5.31 28.73
CA SER A 50 -4.53 -6.18 28.23
C SER A 50 -5.06 -7.18 27.22
N ARG A 51 -4.20 -7.60 26.29
CA ARG A 51 -4.54 -8.56 25.22
C ARG A 51 -5.15 -9.83 25.79
N ARG A 52 -4.66 -10.30 26.95
CA ARG A 52 -5.21 -11.48 27.63
C ARG A 52 -6.71 -11.35 27.98
N PHE A 53 -7.14 -10.18 28.42
CA PHE A 53 -8.53 -9.95 28.81
C PHE A 53 -9.42 -9.58 27.62
N VAL A 54 -8.88 -8.80 26.67
CA VAL A 54 -9.54 -8.48 25.40
C VAL A 54 -9.81 -9.75 24.59
N GLN A 55 -8.89 -10.73 24.59
CA GLN A 55 -9.10 -12.03 23.93
C GLN A 55 -10.37 -12.74 24.42
N ILE A 56 -10.76 -12.55 25.69
CA ILE A 56 -12.01 -13.14 26.21
C ILE A 56 -13.24 -12.57 25.50
N LEU A 57 -13.18 -11.29 25.13
CA LEU A 57 -14.23 -10.61 24.37
C LEU A 57 -14.18 -10.98 22.89
N HIS A 58 -12.99 -11.09 22.29
CA HIS A 58 -12.84 -11.52 20.89
C HIS A 58 -13.31 -12.96 20.69
N ASP A 59 -12.93 -13.88 21.59
CA ASP A 59 -13.42 -15.27 21.60
C ASP A 59 -14.96 -15.32 21.65
N PHE A 60 -15.58 -14.38 22.37
CA PHE A 60 -17.03 -14.27 22.48
C PHE A 60 -17.69 -13.88 21.14
N VAL A 61 -17.10 -12.94 20.41
CA VAL A 61 -17.68 -12.43 19.16
C VAL A 61 -17.53 -13.39 17.99
N HIS A 62 -16.51 -14.25 18.01
CA HIS A 62 -16.33 -15.31 17.00
C HIS A 62 -17.37 -16.44 17.11
N HIS A 63 -18.23 -16.44 18.14
CA HIS A 63 -19.37 -17.35 18.18
C HIS A 63 -20.50 -16.83 17.27
N GLY A 64 -20.94 -17.64 16.29
CA GLY A 64 -21.92 -17.21 15.28
C GLY A 64 -23.33 -16.86 15.78
N HIS A 65 -23.64 -17.00 17.07
CA HIS A 65 -24.91 -16.54 17.66
C HIS A 65 -24.74 -16.16 19.13
N VAL A 66 -25.40 -15.07 19.55
CA VAL A 66 -25.50 -14.67 20.96
C VAL A 66 -26.68 -15.40 21.60
N SER A 67 -26.41 -16.14 22.67
CA SER A 67 -27.43 -16.71 23.56
C SER A 67 -27.23 -16.23 24.99
N ASP A 68 -28.29 -16.22 25.80
CA ASP A 68 -28.21 -15.84 27.22
C ASP A 68 -27.22 -16.71 28.01
N GLN A 69 -27.09 -18.00 27.63
CA GLN A 69 -26.14 -18.93 28.23
C GLN A 69 -24.68 -18.54 27.91
N LEU A 70 -24.41 -18.05 26.71
CA LEU A 70 -23.09 -17.58 26.30
C LEU A 70 -22.73 -16.27 27.02
N LEU A 71 -23.68 -15.35 27.16
CA LEU A 71 -23.49 -14.11 27.93
C LEU A 71 -23.17 -14.41 29.40
N ASP A 72 -23.86 -15.38 30.00
CA ASP A 72 -23.58 -15.82 31.37
C ASP A 72 -22.21 -16.52 31.50
N PHE A 73 -21.80 -17.29 30.50
CA PHE A 73 -20.48 -17.93 30.46
C PHE A 73 -19.35 -16.89 30.40
N VAL A 74 -19.45 -15.91 29.51
CA VAL A 74 -18.45 -14.84 29.36
C VAL A 74 -18.39 -13.98 30.61
N SER A 75 -19.54 -13.62 31.19
CA SER A 75 -19.62 -12.90 32.46
C SER A 75 -18.93 -13.68 33.60
N LYS A 76 -19.14 -15.00 33.70
CA LYS A 76 -18.42 -15.85 34.68
C LYS A 76 -16.92 -15.91 34.42
N LYS A 77 -16.49 -16.00 33.15
CA LYS A 77 -15.07 -16.04 32.76
C LYS A 77 -14.37 -14.72 33.11
N LEU A 78 -15.00 -13.57 32.83
CA LEU A 78 -14.51 -12.24 33.22
C LEU A 78 -14.45 -12.07 34.74
N ARG A 79 -15.48 -12.48 35.48
CA ARG A 79 -15.47 -12.45 36.96
C ARG A 79 -14.37 -13.32 37.56
N SER A 80 -14.13 -14.51 36.99
CA SER A 80 -13.06 -15.40 37.44
C SER A 80 -11.68 -14.78 37.17
N ALA A 81 -11.50 -14.19 35.98
CA ALA A 81 -10.29 -13.48 35.59
C ALA A 81 -10.04 -12.27 36.50
N ALA A 82 -11.07 -11.48 36.78
CA ALA A 82 -11.05 -10.34 37.71
C ALA A 82 -10.70 -10.78 39.13
N ARG A 83 -11.33 -11.83 39.64
CA ARG A 83 -11.02 -12.36 40.97
C ARG A 83 -9.55 -12.80 41.07
N LYS A 84 -9.01 -13.43 40.04
CA LYS A 84 -7.60 -13.83 40.02
C LYS A 84 -6.65 -12.63 39.94
N TYR A 85 -7.03 -11.59 39.20
CA TYR A 85 -6.24 -10.37 39.03
C TYR A 85 -6.25 -9.51 40.30
N LEU A 86 -7.43 -9.25 40.88
CA LEU A 86 -7.60 -8.41 42.06
C LEU A 86 -7.06 -9.06 43.35
N LEU A 87 -6.96 -10.39 43.40
CA LEU A 87 -6.34 -11.12 44.51
C LEU A 87 -4.83 -11.31 44.32
N ALA A 88 -4.25 -10.86 43.21
CA ALA A 88 -2.80 -10.91 43.00
C ALA A 88 -2.09 -9.96 43.98
N PRO A 89 -0.85 -10.28 44.40
CA PRO A 89 -0.07 -9.38 45.25
C PRO A 89 0.15 -8.04 44.55
N VAL A 90 0.00 -6.95 45.29
CA VAL A 90 0.30 -5.60 44.80
C VAL A 90 1.80 -5.51 44.59
N MET A 91 2.22 -5.37 43.34
CA MET A 91 3.62 -5.15 42.97
C MET A 91 3.85 -3.66 42.69
N SER A 92 5.07 -3.17 42.92
CA SER A 92 5.42 -1.83 42.42
C SER A 92 5.55 -1.86 40.89
N ASP A 93 5.39 -0.71 40.24
CA ASP A 93 5.55 -0.59 38.78
C ASP A 93 6.92 -1.11 38.30
N ILE A 94 7.95 -0.93 39.13
CA ILE A 94 9.32 -1.40 38.86
C ILE A 94 9.37 -2.93 38.93
N ASP A 95 8.86 -3.52 40.02
CA ASP A 95 8.85 -4.98 40.18
C ASP A 95 8.00 -5.65 39.09
N LEU A 96 6.93 -4.99 38.65
CA LEU A 96 6.07 -5.46 37.57
C LEU A 96 6.83 -5.46 36.23
N LEU A 97 7.58 -4.39 35.91
CA LEU A 97 8.43 -4.34 34.73
C LEU A 97 9.56 -5.38 34.78
N GLU A 98 10.20 -5.57 35.93
CA GLU A 98 11.28 -6.56 36.09
C GLU A 98 10.76 -7.98 35.90
N SER A 99 9.67 -8.33 36.58
CA SER A 99 8.96 -9.61 36.43
C SER A 99 8.48 -9.83 34.99
N ALA A 100 7.95 -8.79 34.34
CA ALA A 100 7.51 -8.86 32.95
C ALA A 100 8.65 -9.15 31.98
N ARG A 101 9.84 -8.57 32.21
CA ARG A 101 11.03 -8.84 31.42
C ARG A 101 11.52 -10.27 31.60
N GLU A 102 11.60 -10.76 32.84
CA GLU A 102 12.01 -12.14 33.14
C GLU A 102 11.07 -13.18 32.51
N GLN A 103 9.76 -12.91 32.55
CA GLN A 103 8.74 -13.76 31.98
C GLN A 103 8.49 -13.51 30.48
N LYS A 104 9.24 -12.59 29.85
CA LYS A 104 9.09 -12.17 28.44
C LYS A 104 7.64 -11.83 28.08
N ARG A 105 6.93 -11.16 28.98
CA ARG A 105 5.53 -10.73 28.77
C ARG A 105 5.45 -9.69 27.66
N SER A 106 4.40 -9.76 26.85
CA SER A 106 4.18 -8.81 25.77
C SER A 106 4.01 -7.37 26.32
N PRO A 107 4.64 -6.34 25.69
CA PRO A 107 4.42 -4.94 26.08
C PRO A 107 2.95 -4.52 26.05
N TYR A 108 2.15 -5.10 25.16
CA TYR A 108 0.69 -4.90 25.08
C TYR A 108 -0.08 -5.39 26.31
N ASP A 109 0.48 -6.31 27.09
CA ASP A 109 -0.13 -6.78 28.33
C ASP A 109 0.35 -5.98 29.55
N VAL A 110 1.57 -5.46 29.48
CA VAL A 110 2.26 -4.79 30.59
C VAL A 110 1.83 -3.33 30.69
N LEU A 111 1.67 -2.63 29.56
CA LEU A 111 1.28 -1.21 29.55
C LEU A 111 -0.08 -0.97 30.23
N PRO A 112 -1.14 -1.74 29.93
CA PRO A 112 -2.44 -1.55 30.58
C PRO A 112 -2.42 -1.89 32.08
N GLU A 113 -1.57 -2.83 32.50
CA GLU A 113 -1.39 -3.15 33.94
C GLU A 113 -0.68 -2.02 34.70
N LEU A 114 0.21 -1.28 34.03
CA LEU A 114 0.85 -0.07 34.54
C LEU A 114 -0.02 1.19 34.42
N GLY A 115 -1.21 1.08 33.80
CA GLY A 115 -2.12 2.21 33.60
C GLY A 115 -1.76 3.13 32.43
N TYR A 116 -0.91 2.69 31.51
CA TYR A 116 -0.55 3.44 30.31
C TYR A 116 -1.25 2.88 29.06
N PRO A 117 -1.59 3.75 28.08
CA PRO A 117 -2.16 3.30 26.82
C PRO A 117 -1.13 2.51 26.01
N ALA A 118 -1.60 1.51 25.25
CA ALA A 118 -0.77 0.69 24.36
C ALA A 118 -0.45 1.42 23.03
N GLN A 119 0.04 2.65 23.10
CA GLN A 119 0.42 3.46 21.95
C GLN A 119 1.84 3.15 21.47
N GLU A 120 2.14 3.47 20.21
CA GLU A 120 3.41 3.11 19.54
C GLU A 120 4.65 3.57 20.30
N TYR A 121 4.63 4.77 20.91
CA TYR A 121 5.75 5.27 21.71
C TYR A 121 5.94 4.46 23.01
N ALA A 122 4.86 4.17 23.73
CA ALA A 122 4.93 3.37 24.95
C ALA A 122 5.39 1.93 24.67
N LEU A 123 4.95 1.37 23.54
CA LEU A 123 5.41 0.08 23.03
C LEU A 123 6.90 0.10 22.66
N PHE A 124 7.38 1.19 22.07
CA PHE A 124 8.81 1.38 21.79
C PHE A 124 9.64 1.45 23.08
N LEU A 125 9.20 2.23 24.08
CA LEU A 125 9.90 2.35 25.36
C LEU A 125 10.06 0.98 26.05
N ILE A 126 9.00 0.19 26.15
CA ILE A 126 9.07 -1.12 26.81
C ILE A 126 9.69 -2.19 25.89
N GLY A 127 9.22 -2.29 24.65
CA GLY A 127 9.59 -3.37 23.74
C GLY A 127 11.02 -3.26 23.20
N GLU A 128 11.50 -2.04 22.92
CA GLU A 128 12.83 -1.83 22.35
C GLU A 128 13.82 -1.37 23.41
N LEU A 129 13.52 -0.27 24.12
CA LEU A 129 14.52 0.31 25.02
C LEU A 129 14.68 -0.53 26.29
N TYR A 130 13.59 -0.98 26.90
CA TYR A 130 13.66 -1.78 28.12
C TYR A 130 14.05 -3.24 27.85
N TYR A 131 13.36 -3.93 26.94
CA TYR A 131 13.60 -5.36 26.70
C TYR A 131 14.84 -5.67 25.85
N ARG A 132 15.17 -4.85 24.84
CA ARG A 132 16.32 -5.13 23.96
C ARG A 132 17.57 -4.35 24.34
N ARG A 133 17.42 -3.07 24.70
CA ARG A 133 18.56 -2.22 25.08
C ARG A 133 18.87 -2.23 26.58
N ASN A 134 18.12 -3.01 27.38
CA ASN A 134 18.35 -3.21 28.82
C ASN A 134 18.45 -1.90 29.63
N MET A 135 17.63 -0.90 29.29
CA MET A 135 17.58 0.34 30.10
C MET A 135 16.96 0.09 31.48
N ALA A 136 17.20 0.99 32.42
CA ALA A 136 16.64 0.89 33.77
C ALA A 136 15.12 1.13 33.76
N ALA A 137 14.38 0.33 34.54
CA ALA A 137 12.92 0.47 34.64
C ALA A 137 12.50 1.86 35.14
N ALA A 138 13.30 2.48 36.01
CA ALA A 138 13.06 3.84 36.51
C ALA A 138 13.08 4.91 35.41
N ASP A 139 14.01 4.82 34.46
CA ASP A 139 14.12 5.79 33.35
C ASP A 139 12.94 5.66 32.38
N ILE A 140 12.48 4.43 32.14
CA ILE A 140 11.30 4.15 31.30
C ILE A 140 10.03 4.68 31.95
N LEU A 141 9.86 4.45 33.25
CA LEU A 141 8.68 4.92 33.99
C LEU A 141 8.65 6.45 34.10
N ASP A 142 9.81 7.11 34.27
CA ASP A 142 9.89 8.58 34.27
C ASP A 142 9.42 9.15 32.92
N GLU A 143 9.87 8.55 31.81
CA GLU A 143 9.46 8.96 30.46
C GLU A 143 7.96 8.72 30.22
N LEU A 144 7.42 7.56 30.63
CA LEU A 144 5.98 7.25 30.52
C LEU A 144 5.12 8.22 31.33
N LYS A 145 5.56 8.59 32.54
CA LYS A 145 4.86 9.57 33.39
C LYS A 145 4.82 10.95 32.76
N LYS A 146 5.93 11.39 32.14
CA LYS A 146 5.98 12.68 31.43
C LYS A 146 5.02 12.68 30.25
N MET A 147 5.03 11.64 29.42
CA MET A 147 4.11 11.53 28.29
C MET A 147 2.64 11.54 28.70
N GLN A 148 2.30 10.84 29.79
CA GLN A 148 0.94 10.86 30.32
C GLN A 148 0.55 12.22 30.92
N HIS A 149 1.49 12.93 31.52
CA HIS A 149 1.25 14.27 32.09
C HIS A 149 0.97 15.32 31.02
N PHE A 150 1.70 15.28 29.91
CA PHE A 150 1.58 16.27 28.82
C PHE A 150 0.56 15.88 27.73
N ASP A 151 0.06 14.63 27.72
CA ASP A 151 -0.87 14.07 26.73
C ASP A 151 -0.41 14.24 25.26
N SER A 152 0.92 14.25 25.05
CA SER A 152 1.54 14.56 23.76
C SER A 152 1.73 13.33 22.86
N TRP A 153 0.95 12.27 23.09
CA TRP A 153 1.03 11.01 22.36
C TRP A 153 0.73 11.16 20.86
N ASN A 154 -0.34 11.89 20.54
CA ASN A 154 -0.75 12.16 19.16
C ASN A 154 0.23 13.11 18.46
N ASP A 155 0.75 14.11 19.18
CA ASP A 155 1.74 15.06 18.66
C ASP A 155 3.03 14.35 18.24
N LEU A 156 3.48 13.38 19.03
CA LEU A 156 4.66 12.57 18.74
C LEU A 156 4.43 11.58 17.58
N MET A 157 3.20 11.04 17.46
CA MET A 157 2.80 10.22 16.32
C MET A 157 2.69 11.02 15.01
N LEU A 158 2.25 12.27 15.08
CA LEU A 158 2.26 13.17 13.93
C LEU A 158 3.70 13.56 13.56
N LEU A 159 4.53 13.84 14.56
CA LEU A 159 5.93 14.20 14.34
C LEU A 159 6.74 13.06 13.68
N SER A 160 6.49 11.80 14.05
CA SER A 160 7.18 10.65 13.45
C SER A 160 6.91 10.51 11.94
N LYS A 161 5.75 11.01 11.47
CA LYS A 161 5.37 11.05 10.06
C LYS A 161 5.98 12.22 9.28
N ILE A 162 6.48 13.25 9.96
CA ILE A 162 7.05 14.46 9.33
C ILE A 162 8.54 14.25 8.99
N HIS A 163 8.93 14.60 7.76
CA HIS A 163 10.31 14.39 7.28
C HIS A 163 11.32 15.35 7.92
N ASN A 164 10.98 16.64 8.04
CA ASN A 164 11.78 17.68 8.71
C ASN A 164 11.28 17.95 10.14
N HIS A 165 11.26 16.90 10.97
CA HIS A 165 10.75 16.99 12.34
C HIS A 165 11.53 18.01 13.19
N SER A 166 12.85 18.14 13.00
CA SER A 166 13.71 19.02 13.82
C SER A 166 13.41 20.52 13.69
N THR A 167 12.81 20.97 12.59
CA THR A 167 12.42 22.38 12.38
C THR A 167 10.95 22.65 12.65
N HIS A 168 10.18 21.61 13.01
CA HIS A 168 8.73 21.71 13.19
C HIS A 168 8.39 22.24 14.59
N GLU A 169 7.33 23.06 14.70
CA GLU A 169 6.90 23.64 15.99
C GLU A 169 6.59 22.57 17.05
N LEU A 170 6.06 21.41 16.62
CA LEU A 170 5.81 20.25 17.48
C LEU A 170 7.08 19.66 18.10
N TYR A 171 8.22 19.71 17.41
CA TYR A 171 9.50 19.26 17.98
C TYR A 171 10.00 20.21 19.06
N ALA A 172 9.85 21.52 18.84
CA ALA A 172 10.16 22.52 19.85
C ALA A 172 9.25 22.39 21.08
N LYS A 173 7.98 22.00 20.89
CA LYS A 173 7.05 21.68 21.98
C LYS A 173 7.49 20.42 22.75
N LEU A 174 7.73 19.31 22.06
CA LEU A 174 8.16 18.04 22.66
C LEU A 174 9.54 18.12 23.35
N LYS A 175 10.45 18.97 22.85
CA LYS A 175 11.74 19.23 23.52
C LYS A 175 11.60 20.06 24.79
N LYS A 176 10.60 20.94 24.88
CA LYS A 176 10.28 21.65 26.14
C LYS A 176 9.72 20.72 27.21
N GLU A 177 9.16 19.58 26.82
CA GLU A 177 8.65 18.53 27.71
C GLU A 177 9.77 17.59 28.23
N GLU A 178 11.03 17.86 27.87
CA GLU A 178 12.24 17.12 28.31
C GLU A 178 12.21 15.61 27.99
N LEU A 179 11.48 15.22 26.96
CA LEU A 179 11.43 13.85 26.47
C LEU A 179 12.77 13.44 25.86
N ARG A 180 13.39 12.41 26.43
CA ARG A 180 14.75 11.98 26.11
C ARG A 180 14.81 11.14 24.84
N PHE A 181 13.78 10.34 24.56
CA PHE A 181 13.83 9.30 23.53
C PHE A 181 13.04 9.62 22.26
N VAL A 182 12.64 10.88 22.06
CA VAL A 182 11.89 11.33 20.87
C VAL A 182 12.67 11.06 19.59
N ASP A 183 13.94 11.44 19.54
CA ASP A 183 14.79 11.28 18.35
C ASP A 183 15.01 9.78 18.03
N ASP A 184 15.17 8.97 19.08
CA ASP A 184 15.33 7.52 19.00
C ASP A 184 14.07 6.81 18.50
N PHE A 185 12.89 7.26 18.94
CA PHE A 185 11.61 6.76 18.45
C PHE A 185 11.38 7.11 16.98
N ILE A 186 11.64 8.35 16.56
CA ILE A 186 11.49 8.76 15.16
C ILE A 186 12.38 7.92 14.25
N GLN A 187 13.62 7.64 14.68
CA GLN A 187 14.51 6.72 13.95
C GLN A 187 13.98 5.29 13.92
N TYR A 188 13.43 4.81 15.04
CA TYR A 188 12.85 3.47 15.13
C TYR A 188 11.64 3.29 14.20
N THR A 189 10.69 4.24 14.22
CA THR A 189 9.52 4.23 13.32
C THR A 189 9.97 4.26 11.86
N ARG A 190 10.93 5.12 11.49
CA ARG A 190 11.48 5.17 10.12
C ARG A 190 12.19 3.89 9.69
N ARG A 191 12.76 3.12 10.62
CA ARG A 191 13.40 1.82 10.33
C ARG A 191 12.40 0.67 10.22
N GLN A 192 11.30 0.73 10.99
CA GLN A 192 10.22 -0.27 10.95
C GLN A 192 9.29 -0.09 9.75
N ASP A 193 9.34 1.08 9.12
CA ASP A 193 8.52 1.45 7.96
C ASP A 193 9.39 1.55 6.69
N PRO A 194 10.03 0.44 6.21
CA PRO A 194 10.82 0.47 4.98
C PRO A 194 9.96 0.77 3.74
N GLU A 195 8.63 0.70 3.86
CA GLU A 195 7.70 1.11 2.81
C GLU A 195 7.47 2.62 2.76
N ARG A 196 7.69 3.40 3.83
CA ARG A 196 7.44 4.85 3.83
C ARG A 196 8.61 5.72 3.35
N LEU A 197 9.80 5.14 3.18
CA LEU A 197 10.88 5.78 2.41
C LEU A 197 10.71 5.60 0.90
N VAL A 198 9.70 4.84 0.46
CA VAL A 198 9.25 4.80 -0.91
C VAL A 198 7.96 5.60 -0.95
N ASN A 199 8.01 6.81 -1.48
CA ASN A 199 6.79 7.55 -1.84
C ASN A 199 6.00 6.68 -2.82
N LYS A 200 5.08 5.84 -2.31
CA LYS A 200 4.10 5.14 -3.13
C LYS A 200 3.29 6.23 -3.81
N ARG A 201 3.60 6.42 -5.08
CA ARG A 201 2.88 7.35 -5.92
C ARG A 201 1.43 6.88 -6.03
N ALA A 202 0.48 7.83 -5.93
CA ALA A 202 -0.93 7.51 -6.04
C ALA A 202 -1.20 6.76 -7.35
N THR A 203 -1.76 5.56 -7.23
CA THR A 203 -2.02 4.74 -8.41
C THR A 203 -3.21 5.31 -9.18
N PRO A 204 -3.34 5.08 -10.50
CA PRO A 204 -4.50 5.54 -11.27
C PRO A 204 -5.84 5.02 -10.72
N THR A 205 -5.77 3.87 -10.03
CA THR A 205 -6.90 3.27 -9.32
C THR A 205 -7.32 4.08 -8.10
N GLU A 206 -6.37 4.68 -7.37
CA GLU A 206 -6.62 5.57 -6.24
C GLU A 206 -7.17 6.92 -6.70
N GLU A 207 -6.70 7.43 -7.84
CA GLU A 207 -7.19 8.68 -8.43
C GLU A 207 -8.52 8.51 -9.21
N GLY A 208 -8.90 7.27 -9.52
CA GLY A 208 -10.19 6.94 -10.13
C GLY A 208 -10.26 7.17 -11.64
N TYR A 209 -9.14 7.08 -12.35
CA TYR A 209 -9.09 7.17 -13.82
C TYR A 209 -8.48 5.92 -14.47
N THR A 210 -8.82 5.66 -15.73
CA THR A 210 -8.26 4.55 -16.51
C THR A 210 -7.05 5.04 -17.30
N PRO A 211 -5.82 4.64 -16.92
CA PRO A 211 -4.61 5.08 -17.57
C PRO A 211 -4.45 4.42 -18.95
N ASN A 212 -3.82 5.15 -19.87
CA ASN A 212 -3.46 4.63 -21.18
C ASN A 212 -2.05 4.03 -21.13
N TYR A 213 -2.00 2.71 -20.99
CA TYR A 213 -0.73 1.99 -20.87
C TYR A 213 -0.01 1.89 -22.22
N LYS A 214 1.29 2.13 -22.18
CA LYS A 214 2.21 1.99 -23.29
C LYS A 214 3.41 1.16 -22.84
N THR A 215 3.87 0.26 -23.70
CA THR A 215 5.09 -0.50 -23.42
C THR A 215 6.30 0.16 -24.06
N ILE A 216 7.34 0.40 -23.26
CA ILE A 216 8.65 0.88 -23.71
C ILE A 216 9.64 -0.28 -23.57
N THR A 217 10.32 -0.63 -24.66
CA THR A 217 11.28 -1.74 -24.71
C THR A 217 12.74 -1.30 -24.79
N LYS A 218 12.97 -0.07 -25.26
CA LYS A 218 14.30 0.48 -25.54
C LYS A 218 14.40 1.93 -25.14
N VAL A 219 15.32 2.28 -24.25
CA VAL A 219 15.56 3.64 -23.77
C VAL A 219 17.05 3.95 -23.79
N GLN A 220 17.41 5.13 -24.29
CA GLN A 220 18.73 5.72 -24.08
C GLN A 220 18.61 6.75 -22.95
N VAL A 221 19.17 6.44 -21.78
CA VAL A 221 19.15 7.34 -20.63
C VAL A 221 20.35 8.26 -20.69
N GLU A 222 20.09 9.56 -20.64
CA GLU A 222 21.10 10.62 -20.64
C GLU A 222 21.39 11.07 -19.21
N ASP A 223 20.33 11.35 -18.44
CA ASP A 223 20.44 11.85 -17.06
C ASP A 223 19.52 11.09 -16.11
N ILE A 224 19.95 10.96 -14.86
CA ILE A 224 19.14 10.48 -13.74
C ILE A 224 19.04 11.61 -12.72
N ILE A 225 17.83 12.11 -12.50
CA ILE A 225 17.58 13.21 -11.57
C ILE A 225 16.85 12.67 -10.35
N PHE A 226 17.37 13.01 -9.17
CA PHE A 226 16.70 12.79 -7.89
C PHE A 226 16.15 14.12 -7.40
N ASP A 227 14.84 14.18 -7.22
CA ASP A 227 14.19 15.35 -6.66
C ASP A 227 14.51 15.54 -5.16
N GLU A 228 13.95 16.58 -4.54
CA GLU A 228 14.13 16.84 -3.11
C GLU A 228 13.63 15.68 -2.22
N GLN A 229 12.68 14.90 -2.76
CA GLN A 229 12.04 13.74 -2.15
C GLN A 229 12.73 12.42 -2.53
N THR A 230 13.89 12.47 -3.21
CA THR A 230 14.66 11.33 -3.70
C THR A 230 13.94 10.39 -4.69
N THR A 231 12.85 10.84 -5.30
CA THR A 231 12.20 10.09 -6.39
C THR A 231 13.05 10.19 -7.65
N PRO A 232 13.49 9.05 -8.23
CA PRO A 232 14.28 9.09 -9.44
C PRO A 232 13.42 9.39 -10.67
N SER A 233 13.98 10.19 -11.55
CA SER A 233 13.44 10.44 -12.89
C SER A 233 14.54 10.20 -13.93
N LEU A 234 14.26 9.30 -14.88
CA LEU A 234 15.12 9.03 -16.03
C LEU A 234 14.79 10.00 -17.14
N PHE A 235 15.78 10.78 -17.56
CA PHE A 235 15.69 11.61 -18.75
C PHE A 235 16.41 10.92 -19.89
N GLY A 236 15.71 10.76 -21.01
CA GLY A 236 16.26 9.97 -22.09
C GLY A 236 15.52 10.12 -23.40
N LYS A 237 15.88 9.24 -24.34
CA LYS A 237 15.33 9.18 -25.68
C LYS A 237 14.84 7.78 -26.00
N ILE A 238 13.65 7.69 -26.56
CA ILE A 238 13.12 6.47 -27.16
C ILE A 238 13.13 6.59 -28.67
N LYS A 239 13.42 5.48 -29.35
CA LYS A 239 13.32 5.42 -30.80
C LYS A 239 11.86 5.22 -31.19
N SER A 240 11.27 6.19 -31.89
CA SER A 240 9.92 6.09 -32.46
C SER A 240 10.02 6.27 -33.98
N GLY A 241 9.90 5.17 -34.72
CA GLY A 241 10.03 5.16 -36.19
C GLY A 241 11.44 5.56 -36.65
N ARG A 242 11.53 6.70 -37.38
CA ARG A 242 12.78 7.24 -37.93
C ARG A 242 13.50 8.25 -37.00
N GLY A 243 12.88 8.66 -35.90
CA GLY A 243 13.40 9.69 -34.99
C GLY A 243 13.59 9.22 -33.56
N TYR A 244 14.28 10.04 -32.77
CA TYR A 244 14.37 9.90 -31.32
C TYR A 244 13.44 10.93 -30.67
N THR A 245 12.59 10.46 -29.76
CA THR A 245 11.70 11.31 -28.98
C THR A 245 12.24 11.40 -27.56
N ARG A 246 12.41 12.63 -27.05
CA ARG A 246 12.76 12.85 -25.65
C ARG A 246 11.60 12.47 -24.75
N ILE A 247 11.91 11.74 -23.69
CA ILE A 247 10.96 11.30 -22.69
C ILE A 247 11.54 11.49 -21.29
N THR A 248 10.64 11.66 -20.33
CA THR A 248 10.95 11.59 -18.91
C THR A 248 10.17 10.41 -18.34
N ILE A 249 10.85 9.52 -17.64
CA ILE A 249 10.23 8.40 -16.94
C ILE A 249 10.46 8.60 -15.45
N SER A 250 9.40 8.89 -14.71
CA SER A 250 9.43 8.85 -13.26
C SER A 250 9.08 7.45 -12.77
N LEU A 251 9.84 6.99 -11.78
CA LEU A 251 9.81 5.62 -11.27
C LEU A 251 10.22 5.61 -9.80
N GLU A 252 9.96 4.50 -9.13
CA GLU A 252 10.39 4.31 -7.75
C GLU A 252 11.88 3.93 -7.68
N PHE A 253 12.49 4.12 -6.50
CA PHE A 253 13.90 3.77 -6.29
C PHE A 253 14.17 2.26 -6.43
N SER A 254 13.22 1.44 -6.02
CA SER A 254 13.21 -0.01 -6.20
C SER A 254 13.27 -0.38 -7.70
N GLU A 255 12.40 0.24 -8.49
CA GLU A 255 12.30 0.07 -9.94
C GLU A 255 13.58 0.54 -10.65
N LEU A 256 14.15 1.68 -10.24
CA LEU A 256 15.41 2.18 -10.79
C LEU A 256 16.53 1.18 -10.56
N ASN A 257 16.66 0.66 -9.33
CA ASN A 257 17.68 -0.35 -9.04
C ASN A 257 17.46 -1.61 -9.85
N GLN A 258 16.20 -2.06 -10.02
CA GLN A 258 15.90 -3.23 -10.83
C GLN A 258 16.32 -3.03 -12.30
N ILE A 259 16.05 -1.84 -12.87
CA ILE A 259 16.47 -1.48 -14.23
C ILE A 259 17.99 -1.44 -14.35
N LEU A 260 18.67 -0.78 -13.41
CA LEU A 260 20.14 -0.66 -13.43
C LEU A 260 20.83 -2.01 -13.23
N MET A 261 20.34 -2.88 -12.34
CA MET A 261 20.87 -4.23 -12.13
C MET A 261 20.61 -5.15 -13.31
N SER A 262 19.57 -4.87 -14.11
CA SER A 262 19.30 -5.59 -15.36
C SER A 262 20.12 -5.08 -16.55
N SER A 263 20.77 -3.91 -16.38
CA SER A 263 21.73 -3.39 -17.34
C SER A 263 23.10 -4.01 -17.07
N ASP A 264 23.97 -4.00 -18.08
CA ASP A 264 25.31 -4.58 -18.04
C ASP A 264 26.21 -3.86 -16.99
N GLU A 265 27.53 -4.04 -17.07
CA GLU A 265 28.51 -3.50 -16.12
C GLU A 265 28.30 -2.01 -15.78
N LEU A 266 27.95 -1.18 -16.77
CA LEU A 266 27.65 0.25 -16.59
C LEU A 266 26.48 0.51 -15.61
N GLY A 267 25.44 -0.33 -15.61
CA GLY A 267 24.30 -0.17 -14.70
C GLY A 267 24.69 -0.40 -13.24
N VAL A 268 25.57 -1.36 -12.99
CA VAL A 268 26.11 -1.64 -11.66
C VAL A 268 26.99 -0.49 -11.16
N GLU A 269 27.83 0.06 -12.04
CA GLU A 269 28.67 1.23 -11.73
C GLU A 269 27.82 2.46 -11.38
N ILE A 270 26.81 2.76 -12.18
CA ILE A 270 25.86 3.86 -11.94
C ILE A 270 25.12 3.66 -10.60
N SER A 271 24.62 2.44 -10.32
CA SER A 271 23.93 2.15 -9.05
C SER A 271 24.85 2.38 -7.84
N ASN A 272 26.11 1.94 -7.93
CA ASN A 272 27.09 2.16 -6.86
C ASN A 272 27.44 3.64 -6.69
N HIS A 273 27.53 4.40 -7.79
CA HIS A 273 27.74 5.85 -7.75
C HIS A 273 26.57 6.57 -7.07
N ILE A 274 25.33 6.24 -7.46
CA ILE A 274 24.10 6.78 -6.87
C ILE A 274 24.05 6.52 -5.36
N LYS A 275 24.35 5.29 -4.91
CA LYS A 275 24.39 4.95 -3.48
C LYS A 275 25.41 5.77 -2.71
N LYS A 276 26.59 6.04 -3.29
CA LYS A 276 27.62 6.90 -2.67
C LYS A 276 27.17 8.36 -2.58
N ARG A 277 26.54 8.88 -3.62
CA ARG A 277 26.00 10.26 -3.68
C ARG A 277 24.87 10.46 -2.67
N LEU A 278 23.88 9.55 -2.65
CA LEU A 278 22.73 9.62 -1.75
C LEU A 278 23.10 9.35 -0.28
N GLY A 279 24.18 8.60 -0.04
CA GLY A 279 24.72 8.36 1.31
C GLY A 279 25.45 9.56 1.92
N ASN A 280 25.70 10.62 1.15
CA ASN A 280 26.38 11.81 1.64
C ASN A 280 25.36 12.89 2.07
N PRO A 281 25.22 13.20 3.39
CA PRO A 281 24.25 14.18 3.88
C PRO A 281 24.54 15.63 3.48
N SER A 282 25.68 15.89 2.82
CA SER A 282 26.08 17.21 2.32
C SER A 282 25.82 17.42 0.82
N ALA A 283 25.19 16.45 0.14
CA ALA A 283 24.85 16.59 -1.28
C ALA A 283 23.71 17.62 -1.48
N GLU A 284 23.92 18.57 -2.40
CA GLU A 284 22.88 19.49 -2.84
C GLU A 284 21.73 18.70 -3.52
N LYS A 285 20.50 19.02 -3.12
CA LYS A 285 19.27 18.55 -3.76
C LYS A 285 18.76 19.64 -4.71
N PRO A 286 18.32 19.33 -5.95
CA PRO A 286 18.21 18.00 -6.57
C PRO A 286 19.57 17.45 -7.02
N THR A 287 19.75 16.14 -6.85
CA THR A 287 20.98 15.46 -7.31
C THR A 287 20.80 15.00 -8.75
N VAL A 288 21.60 15.57 -9.65
CA VAL A 288 21.64 15.18 -11.06
C VAL A 288 22.87 14.32 -11.31
N VAL A 289 22.65 13.14 -11.90
CA VAL A 289 23.69 12.24 -12.37
C VAL A 289 23.65 12.27 -13.90
N ASP A 290 24.58 13.03 -14.49
CA ASP A 290 24.79 13.06 -15.94
C ASP A 290 25.63 11.83 -16.32
N ILE A 291 24.98 10.86 -16.96
CA ILE A 291 25.62 9.58 -17.26
C ILE A 291 26.77 9.76 -18.24
N ARG A 292 26.60 10.66 -19.22
CA ARG A 292 27.59 10.87 -20.26
C ARG A 292 28.83 11.57 -19.74
N ALA A 293 28.66 12.55 -18.84
CA ALA A 293 29.77 13.27 -18.23
C ALA A 293 30.54 12.39 -17.22
N GLU A 294 29.84 11.57 -16.44
CA GLU A 294 30.46 10.76 -15.39
C GLU A 294 31.05 9.43 -15.87
N PHE A 295 30.42 8.78 -16.85
CA PHE A 295 30.78 7.44 -17.31
C PHE A 295 31.26 7.40 -18.77
N GLY A 296 31.20 8.53 -19.49
CA GLY A 296 31.74 8.67 -20.86
C GLY A 296 30.88 8.05 -21.97
N ASP A 297 29.84 7.29 -21.64
CA ASP A 297 28.89 6.70 -22.60
C ASP A 297 27.43 6.90 -22.14
N VAL A 298 26.48 6.68 -23.03
CA VAL A 298 25.04 6.76 -22.75
C VAL A 298 24.54 5.40 -22.28
N LEU A 299 23.75 5.36 -21.20
CA LEU A 299 23.16 4.11 -20.71
C LEU A 299 22.07 3.64 -21.69
N LYS A 300 22.34 2.52 -22.37
CA LYS A 300 21.41 1.89 -23.32
C LYS A 300 20.67 0.75 -22.63
N LEU A 301 19.38 0.95 -22.42
CA LEU A 301 18.47 -0.06 -21.90
C LEU A 301 17.78 -0.73 -23.09
N ASP A 302 18.37 -1.79 -23.65
CA ASP A 302 17.86 -2.49 -24.84
C ASP A 302 16.87 -3.64 -24.53
N ASN A 303 16.79 -4.05 -23.25
CA ASN A 303 15.97 -5.17 -22.76
C ASN A 303 15.09 -4.77 -21.56
N CYS A 304 14.73 -3.49 -21.43
CA CYS A 304 13.83 -3.03 -20.37
C CYS A 304 12.38 -3.09 -20.88
N TYR A 305 11.51 -3.93 -20.32
CA TYR A 305 10.11 -4.00 -20.73
C TYR A 305 9.24 -3.23 -19.72
N LEU A 306 9.13 -1.92 -19.91
CA LEU A 306 8.43 -1.02 -18.98
C LEU A 306 6.98 -0.80 -19.45
N GLU A 307 6.02 -1.13 -18.61
CA GLU A 307 4.63 -0.69 -18.76
C GLU A 307 4.51 0.69 -18.12
N VAL A 308 4.26 1.69 -18.97
CA VAL A 308 4.20 3.10 -18.55
C VAL A 308 2.88 3.74 -18.94
N TYR A 309 2.51 4.80 -18.24
CA TYR A 309 1.33 5.60 -18.58
C TYR A 309 1.60 7.10 -18.38
N LYS A 310 0.78 7.93 -19.00
CA LYS A 310 0.80 9.38 -18.79
C LYS A 310 -0.10 9.77 -17.61
N PRO A 311 0.29 10.73 -16.78
CA PRO A 311 -0.64 11.33 -15.83
C PRO A 311 -1.82 11.96 -16.56
N GLN A 312 -3.00 11.86 -15.95
CA GLN A 312 -4.21 12.52 -16.41
C GLN A 312 -4.62 13.54 -15.36
N HIS A 313 -5.01 14.73 -15.79
CA HIS A 313 -5.60 15.73 -14.93
C HIS A 313 -7.08 15.94 -15.29
N ARG A 314 -7.85 16.42 -14.32
CA ARG A 314 -9.29 16.61 -14.48
C ARG A 314 -9.57 18.01 -15.03
N GLU A 315 -9.95 18.09 -16.30
CA GLU A 315 -10.45 19.32 -16.93
C GLU A 315 -12.00 19.27 -16.91
N GLY A 316 -12.58 19.79 -15.82
CA GLY A 316 -14.03 19.76 -15.58
C GLY A 316 -14.57 18.35 -15.25
N THR A 317 -15.29 17.74 -16.19
CA THR A 317 -15.87 16.37 -16.05
C THR A 317 -15.10 15.29 -16.79
N LYS A 318 -14.02 15.64 -17.51
CA LYS A 318 -13.24 14.70 -18.32
C LYS A 318 -11.79 14.64 -17.81
N TRP A 319 -11.24 13.44 -17.85
CA TRP A 319 -9.81 13.21 -17.65
C TRP A 319 -9.08 13.48 -18.96
N VAL A 320 -8.03 14.29 -18.90
CA VAL A 320 -7.22 14.69 -20.05
C VAL A 320 -5.77 14.31 -19.78
N GLU A 321 -5.13 13.63 -20.73
CA GLU A 321 -3.72 13.29 -20.66
C GLU A 321 -2.83 14.52 -20.85
N ASP A 322 -1.72 14.56 -20.11
CA ASP A 322 -0.73 15.60 -20.32
C ASP A 322 -0.08 15.52 -21.71
N LYS A 323 0.13 16.70 -22.30
CA LYS A 323 0.77 16.83 -23.62
C LYS A 323 2.24 16.46 -23.56
N ASP A 324 2.87 16.64 -22.40
CA ASP A 324 4.29 16.35 -22.21
C ASP A 324 4.59 14.86 -22.33
N ASN A 325 5.80 14.55 -22.79
CA ASN A 325 6.30 13.17 -22.88
C ASN A 325 6.83 12.69 -21.52
N PHE A 326 6.02 12.91 -20.50
CA PHE A 326 6.27 12.51 -19.14
C PHE A 326 5.46 11.24 -18.86
N TYR A 327 6.16 10.21 -18.41
CA TYR A 327 5.62 8.88 -18.20
C TYR A 327 5.93 8.41 -16.80
N PHE A 328 5.05 7.58 -16.29
CA PHE A 328 5.24 6.89 -15.05
C PHE A 328 5.28 5.38 -15.26
N VAL A 329 6.15 4.69 -14.52
CA VAL A 329 6.19 3.22 -14.52
C VAL A 329 5.04 2.70 -13.66
N ASP A 330 4.31 1.72 -14.21
CA ASP A 330 3.33 0.92 -13.48
C ASP A 330 3.88 -0.46 -13.15
N LYS A 331 4.56 -1.06 -14.14
CA LYS A 331 5.11 -2.40 -14.00
C LYS A 331 6.33 -2.62 -14.89
N ILE A 332 7.34 -3.26 -14.32
CA ILE A 332 8.46 -3.82 -15.06
C ILE A 332 8.12 -5.27 -15.43
N LEU A 333 7.99 -5.55 -16.72
CA LEU A 333 7.67 -6.87 -17.26
C LEU A 333 8.94 -7.69 -17.49
N THR A 334 8.83 -9.00 -17.33
CA THR A 334 9.86 -9.93 -17.82
C THR A 334 9.73 -10.13 -19.34
N LYS A 335 10.82 -10.52 -20.00
CA LYS A 335 10.81 -10.85 -21.45
C LYS A 335 9.72 -11.86 -21.82
N LYS A 336 9.51 -12.89 -20.98
CA LYS A 336 8.49 -13.92 -21.20
C LYS A 336 7.06 -13.35 -21.14
N GLU A 337 6.79 -12.49 -20.15
CA GLU A 337 5.49 -11.83 -20.02
C GLU A 337 5.23 -10.88 -21.18
N PHE A 338 6.24 -10.11 -21.59
CA PHE A 338 6.15 -9.21 -22.73
C PHE A 338 5.87 -9.97 -24.04
N GLU A 339 6.61 -11.03 -24.33
CA GLU A 339 6.40 -11.85 -25.54
C GLU A 339 5.01 -12.49 -25.55
N LYS A 340 4.53 -12.97 -24.40
CA LYS A 340 3.17 -13.52 -24.27
C LYS A 340 2.12 -12.46 -24.57
N ARG A 341 2.19 -11.28 -23.92
CA ARG A 341 1.24 -10.18 -24.17
C ARG A 341 1.26 -9.70 -25.62
N THR A 342 2.45 -9.59 -26.21
CA THR A 342 2.61 -9.15 -27.60
C THR A 342 1.98 -10.15 -28.56
N LYS A 343 2.21 -11.45 -28.35
CA LYS A 343 1.57 -12.52 -29.14
C LYS A 343 0.05 -12.52 -28.96
N ASP A 344 -0.43 -12.38 -27.73
CA ASP A 344 -1.87 -12.33 -27.45
C ASP A 344 -2.54 -11.13 -28.15
N ALA A 345 -1.89 -9.95 -28.13
CA ALA A 345 -2.36 -8.76 -28.84
C ALA A 345 -2.32 -8.93 -30.36
N GLU A 346 -1.27 -9.54 -30.91
CA GLU A 346 -1.17 -9.84 -32.34
C GLU A 346 -2.25 -10.85 -32.78
N VAL A 347 -2.47 -11.89 -31.98
CA VAL A 347 -3.53 -12.88 -32.23
C VAL A 347 -4.89 -12.22 -32.16
N LYS A 348 -5.16 -11.36 -31.18
CA LYS A 348 -6.41 -10.58 -31.12
C LYS A 348 -6.59 -9.72 -32.37
N ARG A 349 -5.56 -8.99 -32.80
CA ARG A 349 -5.63 -8.15 -34.00
C ARG A 349 -5.90 -8.98 -35.25
N LYS A 350 -5.22 -10.13 -35.40
CA LYS A 350 -5.47 -11.07 -36.51
C LYS A 350 -6.89 -11.62 -36.46
N ILE A 351 -7.42 -11.93 -35.28
CA ILE A 351 -8.81 -12.35 -35.11
C ILE A 351 -9.75 -11.22 -35.50
N GLU A 352 -9.52 -9.98 -35.07
CA GLU A 352 -10.33 -8.81 -35.44
C GLU A 352 -10.31 -8.58 -36.96
N GLU A 353 -9.13 -8.60 -37.60
CA GLU A 353 -8.99 -8.51 -39.06
C GLU A 353 -9.79 -9.62 -39.77
N CYS A 354 -9.72 -10.87 -39.28
CA CYS A 354 -10.51 -11.98 -39.80
C CYS A 354 -12.02 -11.77 -39.60
N LEU A 355 -12.45 -11.29 -38.43
CA LEU A 355 -13.86 -11.01 -38.13
C LEU A 355 -14.40 -9.87 -39.01
N GLU A 356 -13.59 -8.84 -39.30
CA GLU A 356 -13.96 -7.78 -40.24
C GLU A 356 -14.16 -8.30 -41.66
N LEU A 357 -13.25 -9.16 -42.14
CA LEU A 357 -13.37 -9.81 -43.44
C LEU A 357 -14.65 -10.66 -43.52
N ILE A 358 -14.93 -11.46 -42.48
CA ILE A 358 -16.13 -12.31 -42.41
C ILE A 358 -17.40 -11.45 -42.38
N GLY A 359 -17.43 -10.37 -41.61
CA GLY A 359 -18.54 -9.42 -41.60
C GLY A 359 -18.75 -8.77 -42.98
N GLY A 360 -17.67 -8.41 -43.68
CA GLY A 360 -17.71 -7.90 -45.05
C GLY A 360 -18.31 -8.89 -46.06
N SER A 361 -18.00 -10.18 -45.92
CA SER A 361 -18.59 -11.24 -46.75
C SER A 361 -20.11 -11.33 -46.59
N TYR A 362 -20.66 -11.08 -45.39
CA TYR A 362 -22.11 -11.03 -45.19
C TYR A 362 -22.77 -9.84 -45.90
N VAL A 363 -22.14 -8.66 -45.85
CA VAL A 363 -22.60 -7.48 -46.61
C VAL A 363 -22.61 -7.77 -48.11
N TYR A 364 -21.59 -8.49 -48.60
CA TYR A 364 -21.53 -8.92 -50.00
C TYR A 364 -22.65 -9.91 -50.35
N TYR A 365 -22.91 -10.91 -49.49
CA TYR A 365 -24.07 -11.80 -49.63
C TYR A 365 -25.40 -11.02 -49.67
N GLN A 366 -25.62 -10.07 -48.77
CA GLN A 366 -26.83 -9.24 -48.77
C GLN A 366 -26.99 -8.44 -50.07
N ARG A 367 -25.90 -7.89 -50.64
CA ARG A 367 -25.94 -7.21 -51.94
C ARG A 367 -26.33 -8.16 -53.06
N LEU A 368 -25.79 -9.38 -53.10
CA LEU A 368 -26.13 -10.39 -54.10
C LEU A 368 -27.61 -10.79 -54.00
N ARG A 369 -28.15 -10.93 -52.78
CA ARG A 369 -29.57 -11.19 -52.55
C ARG A 369 -30.47 -10.05 -53.04
N ARG A 370 -30.06 -8.78 -52.84
CA ARG A 370 -30.77 -7.61 -53.37
C ARG A 370 -30.77 -7.54 -54.91
N LEU A 371 -29.76 -8.14 -55.56
CA LEU A 371 -29.66 -8.26 -57.02
C LEU A 371 -30.47 -9.44 -57.59
N GLY A 372 -31.24 -10.15 -56.76
CA GLY A 372 -32.11 -11.24 -57.20
C GLY A 372 -31.42 -12.61 -57.35
N ILE A 373 -30.19 -12.75 -56.87
CA ILE A 373 -29.46 -14.04 -56.87
C ILE A 373 -30.07 -14.97 -55.81
N THR A 374 -30.14 -16.27 -56.13
CA THR A 374 -30.67 -17.30 -55.22
C THR A 374 -29.83 -17.40 -53.95
N ASP A 375 -30.43 -17.93 -52.87
CA ASP A 375 -29.78 -17.97 -51.57
C ASP A 375 -28.49 -18.81 -51.58
N GLU A 376 -28.58 -20.00 -52.18
CA GLU A 376 -27.46 -20.92 -52.34
C GLU A 376 -26.33 -20.31 -53.19
N GLU A 377 -26.66 -19.66 -54.30
CA GLU A 377 -25.64 -19.08 -55.17
C GLU A 377 -25.01 -17.80 -54.58
N ALA A 378 -25.79 -17.01 -53.82
CA ALA A 378 -25.27 -15.87 -53.09
C ALA A 378 -24.32 -16.30 -51.96
N LYS A 379 -24.65 -17.37 -51.20
CA LYS A 379 -23.75 -17.96 -50.19
C LYS A 379 -22.48 -18.51 -50.82
N LEU A 380 -22.61 -19.20 -51.95
CA LEU A 380 -21.47 -19.73 -52.71
C LEU A 380 -20.50 -18.62 -53.13
N ARG A 381 -21.02 -17.55 -53.75
CA ARG A 381 -20.21 -16.42 -54.27
C ARG A 381 -19.62 -15.55 -53.17
N ALA A 382 -20.26 -15.48 -52.00
CA ALA A 382 -19.74 -14.77 -50.83
C ALA A 382 -18.79 -15.61 -49.97
N GLY A 383 -18.55 -16.88 -50.32
CA GLY A 383 -17.71 -17.78 -49.53
C GLY A 383 -18.32 -18.19 -48.19
N LEU A 384 -19.64 -18.08 -48.03
CA LEU A 384 -20.39 -18.37 -46.80
C LEU A 384 -21.13 -19.71 -46.88
N GLN A 385 -20.51 -20.73 -47.48
CA GLN A 385 -21.13 -22.06 -47.64
C GLN A 385 -21.21 -22.82 -46.32
N ASP A 386 -20.27 -22.57 -45.40
CA ASP A 386 -20.28 -23.14 -44.06
C ASP A 386 -21.33 -22.45 -43.18
N GLU A 387 -22.20 -23.24 -42.56
CA GLU A 387 -23.34 -22.74 -41.77
C GLU A 387 -22.89 -21.94 -40.52
N LEU A 388 -21.79 -22.34 -39.88
CA LEU A 388 -21.23 -21.63 -38.73
C LEU A 388 -20.63 -20.29 -39.18
N LEU A 389 -19.93 -20.28 -40.30
CA LEU A 389 -19.34 -19.08 -40.87
C LEU A 389 -20.42 -18.09 -41.34
N PHE A 390 -21.52 -18.59 -41.92
CA PHE A 390 -22.69 -17.78 -42.26
C PHE A 390 -23.34 -17.17 -41.01
N LYS A 391 -23.59 -17.97 -39.96
CA LYS A 391 -24.15 -17.47 -38.69
C LYS A 391 -23.25 -16.44 -38.03
N LEU A 392 -21.94 -16.69 -37.96
CA LEU A 392 -20.95 -15.76 -37.42
C LEU A 392 -20.94 -14.43 -38.19
N SER A 393 -20.94 -14.50 -39.52
CA SER A 393 -20.97 -13.33 -40.40
C SER A 393 -22.25 -12.49 -40.23
N TYR A 394 -23.39 -13.16 -40.03
CA TYR A 394 -24.67 -12.51 -39.71
C TYR A 394 -24.62 -11.77 -38.36
N PHE A 395 -24.12 -12.43 -37.31
CA PHE A 395 -24.01 -11.81 -35.99
C PHE A 395 -23.05 -10.61 -35.99
N LEU A 396 -21.90 -10.72 -36.66
CA LEU A 396 -20.94 -9.63 -36.78
C LEU A 396 -21.52 -8.41 -37.50
N ASN A 397 -22.35 -8.63 -38.51
CA ASN A 397 -23.04 -7.54 -39.20
C ASN A 397 -24.14 -6.92 -38.33
N LYS A 398 -24.90 -7.73 -37.59
CA LYS A 398 -25.97 -7.26 -36.69
C LYS A 398 -25.46 -6.43 -35.51
N VAL A 399 -24.21 -6.61 -35.09
CA VAL A 399 -23.57 -5.83 -34.02
C VAL A 399 -23.05 -4.46 -34.52
N LYS A 400 -22.92 -4.28 -35.84
CA LYS A 400 -22.49 -3.02 -36.47
C LYS A 400 -23.64 -2.07 -36.83
N GLU A 401 -24.88 -2.56 -36.85
CA GLU A 401 -26.12 -1.75 -36.92
C GLU A 401 -26.59 -1.37 -35.51
#